data_AF-A0AA47MFJ2-F1
#
_entry.id   AF-A0AA47MFJ2-F1
#
_cell.length_a   1.000
_cell.length_b   1.000
_cell.length_c   1.000
_cell.angle_alpha   90.00
_cell.angle_beta   90.00
_cell.angle_gamma   90.00
#
_symmetry.space_group_name_H-M   'P 1'
#
loop_
_entity.id
_entity.type
_entity.pdbx_description
1 polymer ?
#
loop_
_entity_poly.entity_id
_entity_poly.type
_entity_poly.pdbx_seq_one_letter_code
_entity_poly.pdbx_strand_id
1 'polypeptide(L)'
;MCNAQGNLVSQRKGWGRSQTTVPKISRHQKEIAIQRGDLQRLKKAFRKATEVEKPALTEIRDNLRERIKFLRRAECHRRDRKRQTKERVDFTKNPFEYLSKLLGDKRSEELKATKEQVEEHQVHSDPRREDSLEEMEELIKPAEPTIPFGAEEPSWQEVKHVLKKARGKSAPGPNGIPYSVQVLRKAQTTTLEATEGSMEEELPR
;
A
#
# COMPACT_ATOMS: atom_id res chain seq x y z
N MET A 1 -38.21 -28.53 53.92
CA MET A 1 -37.10 -29.45 54.24
C MET A 1 -36.25 -29.66 53.00
N CYS A 2 -35.04 -30.20 53.17
CA CYS A 2 -34.07 -30.57 52.13
C CYS A 2 -33.44 -29.42 51.33
N ASN A 3 -32.11 -29.34 51.40
CA ASN A 3 -31.27 -28.38 50.66
C ASN A 3 -30.71 -29.03 49.38
N ALA A 4 -30.34 -28.21 48.39
CA ALA A 4 -29.40 -28.60 47.33
C ALA A 4 -28.38 -27.48 47.10
N GLN A 5 -27.16 -27.65 47.61
CA GLN A 5 -26.10 -26.64 47.52
C GLN A 5 -25.26 -26.82 46.25
N GLY A 6 -25.62 -26.10 45.18
CA GLY A 6 -24.86 -26.06 43.91
C GLY A 6 -23.77 -24.97 43.90
N ASN A 7 -22.73 -25.09 44.73
CA ASN A 7 -21.73 -24.04 44.92
C ASN A 7 -20.69 -23.98 43.78
N LEU A 8 -21.08 -23.48 42.61
CA LEU A 8 -20.21 -23.38 41.44
C LEU A 8 -19.19 -22.23 41.62
N VAL A 9 -18.00 -22.55 42.11
CA VAL A 9 -16.90 -21.59 42.32
C VAL A 9 -16.39 -21.06 40.97
N SER A 10 -17.02 -19.99 40.49
CA SER A 10 -16.56 -19.23 39.34
C SER A 10 -15.21 -18.59 39.65
N GLN A 11 -14.13 -19.24 39.20
CA GLN A 11 -12.78 -18.70 39.29
C GLN A 11 -12.67 -17.45 38.42
N ARG A 12 -12.97 -16.29 39.01
CA ARG A 12 -12.69 -14.97 38.42
C ARG A 12 -11.18 -14.80 38.33
N LYS A 13 -10.58 -15.29 37.22
CA LYS A 13 -9.19 -15.02 36.85
C LYS A 13 -8.96 -13.53 36.95
N GLY A 14 -8.21 -13.09 37.95
CA GLY A 14 -7.98 -11.68 38.22
C GLY A 14 -7.25 -11.06 37.04
N TRP A 15 -7.93 -10.23 36.25
CA TRP A 15 -7.27 -9.45 35.21
C TRP A 15 -6.28 -8.51 35.90
N GLY A 16 -4.98 -8.80 35.72
CA GLY A 16 -3.91 -8.01 36.29
C GLY A 16 -4.12 -6.54 35.94
N ARG A 17 -4.09 -5.66 36.94
CA ARG A 17 -4.36 -4.23 36.77
C ARG A 17 -3.22 -3.59 35.97
N SER A 18 -3.29 -3.71 34.64
CA SER A 18 -2.41 -3.04 33.71
C SER A 18 -2.30 -1.57 34.10
N GLN A 19 -1.08 -1.11 34.39
CA GLN A 19 -0.88 0.27 34.81
C GLN A 19 -1.25 1.18 33.64
N THR A 20 -2.39 1.85 33.76
CA THR A 20 -2.98 2.66 32.69
C THR A 20 -2.11 3.89 32.43
N THR A 21 -1.05 3.72 31.63
CA THR A 21 -0.08 4.78 31.34
C THR A 21 -0.80 6.02 30.81
N VAL A 22 -0.74 7.10 31.61
CA VAL A 22 -1.57 8.28 31.37
C VAL A 22 -1.18 8.90 30.01
N PRO A 23 -2.11 9.02 29.03
CA PRO A 23 -1.74 9.40 27.68
C PRO A 23 -1.03 10.76 27.63
N LYS A 24 0.23 10.78 27.16
CA LYS A 24 1.08 11.98 27.14
C LYS A 24 0.48 13.08 26.26
N ILE A 25 -0.17 14.05 26.91
CA ILE A 25 -0.94 15.13 26.28
C ILE A 25 -0.06 15.93 25.30
N SER A 26 -0.54 16.08 24.06
CA SER A 26 0.11 16.85 22.98
C SER A 26 0.31 18.32 23.35
N ARG A 27 1.36 18.96 22.81
CA ARG A 27 1.57 20.41 22.95
C ARG A 27 0.32 21.20 22.56
N HIS A 28 -0.28 20.89 21.41
CA HIS A 28 -1.50 21.57 20.94
C HIS A 28 -2.70 21.33 21.86
N GLN A 29 -2.83 20.14 22.46
CA GLN A 29 -3.90 19.84 23.41
C GLN A 29 -3.74 20.62 24.73
N LYS A 30 -2.50 20.78 25.23
CA LYS A 30 -2.20 21.66 26.38
C LYS A 30 -2.53 23.12 26.06
N GLU A 31 -2.11 23.59 24.88
CA GLU A 31 -2.32 24.98 24.43
C GLU A 31 -3.83 25.30 24.24
N ILE A 32 -4.61 24.37 23.70
CA ILE A 32 -6.09 24.46 23.64
C ILE A 32 -6.71 24.49 25.04
N ALA A 33 -6.19 23.73 26.01
CA ALA A 33 -6.71 23.72 27.38
C ALA A 33 -6.48 25.08 28.09
N ILE A 34 -5.29 25.67 27.91
CA ILE A 34 -4.94 27.01 28.42
C ILE A 34 -5.92 28.05 27.84
N GLN A 35 -6.06 28.11 26.51
CA GLN A 35 -6.92 29.10 25.84
C GLN A 35 -8.42 28.93 26.16
N ARG A 36 -8.88 27.70 26.48
CA ARG A 36 -10.22 27.47 27.04
C ARG A 36 -10.37 28.08 28.44
N GLY A 37 -9.32 28.02 29.26
CA GLY A 37 -9.25 28.72 30.54
C GLY A 37 -9.29 30.25 30.36
N ASP A 38 -8.55 30.79 29.39
CA ASP A 38 -8.58 32.22 29.06
C ASP A 38 -9.96 32.69 28.58
N LEU A 39 -10.63 31.92 27.72
CA LEU A 39 -12.01 32.22 27.33
C LEU A 39 -12.99 32.19 28.52
N GLN A 40 -12.74 31.38 29.56
CA GLN A 40 -13.54 31.44 30.80
C GLN A 40 -13.19 32.65 31.68
N ARG A 41 -11.91 33.03 31.79
CA ARG A 41 -11.48 34.28 32.44
C ARG A 41 -12.12 35.49 31.77
N LEU A 42 -12.03 35.55 30.45
CA LEU A 42 -12.58 36.61 29.62
C LEU A 42 -14.12 36.70 29.70
N LYS A 43 -14.82 35.55 29.75
CA LYS A 43 -16.27 35.50 30.02
C LYS A 43 -16.65 36.06 31.40
N LYS A 44 -15.77 35.98 32.41
CA LYS A 44 -15.97 36.61 33.72
C LYS A 44 -15.68 38.12 33.68
N ALA A 45 -14.64 38.55 32.96
CA ALA A 45 -14.31 39.96 32.77
C ALA A 45 -15.41 40.72 31.99
N PHE A 46 -15.87 40.17 30.86
CA PHE A 46 -16.91 40.76 30.01
C PHE A 46 -18.25 41.01 30.74
N ARG A 47 -18.52 40.28 31.84
CA ARG A 47 -19.70 40.51 32.70
C ARG A 47 -19.56 41.70 33.66
N LYS A 48 -18.34 42.21 33.85
CA LYS A 48 -18.02 43.37 34.72
C LYS A 48 -17.61 44.61 33.93
N ALA A 49 -17.26 44.44 32.65
CA ALA A 49 -16.70 45.48 31.80
C ALA A 49 -17.73 46.55 31.39
N THR A 50 -17.25 47.78 31.29
CA THR A 50 -18.00 48.94 30.76
C THR A 50 -18.26 48.80 29.25
N GLU A 51 -19.20 49.58 28.72
CA GLU A 51 -19.53 49.61 27.28
C GLU A 51 -18.28 49.81 26.39
N VAL A 52 -17.35 50.66 26.83
CA VAL A 52 -16.11 51.03 26.11
C VAL A 52 -15.10 49.87 26.05
N GLU A 53 -15.04 49.03 27.09
CA GLU A 53 -14.10 47.90 27.16
C GLU A 53 -14.61 46.65 26.42
N LYS A 54 -15.93 46.49 26.29
CA LYS A 54 -16.57 45.36 25.59
C LYS A 54 -16.01 45.07 24.18
N PRO A 55 -15.81 46.04 23.26
CA PRO A 55 -15.25 45.78 21.93
C PRO A 55 -13.86 45.12 21.99
N ALA A 56 -12.91 45.70 22.74
CA ALA A 56 -11.57 45.14 22.90
C ALA A 56 -11.60 43.71 23.51
N LEU A 57 -12.50 43.47 24.48
CA LEU A 57 -12.70 42.13 25.03
C LEU A 57 -13.32 41.15 24.03
N THR A 58 -14.10 41.61 23.03
CA THR A 58 -14.57 40.74 21.93
C THR A 58 -13.48 40.42 20.91
N GLU A 59 -12.57 41.36 20.61
CA GLU A 59 -11.42 41.10 19.75
C GLU A 59 -10.50 40.03 20.36
N ILE A 60 -10.18 40.15 21.66
CA ILE A 60 -9.39 39.16 22.40
C ILE A 60 -10.10 37.79 22.40
N ARG A 61 -11.42 37.77 22.58
CA ARG A 61 -12.24 36.54 22.56
C ARG A 61 -12.14 35.81 21.23
N ASP A 62 -12.21 36.54 20.13
CA ASP A 62 -12.28 35.94 18.81
C ASP A 62 -10.89 35.54 18.30
N ASN A 63 -9.84 36.32 18.59
CA ASN A 63 -8.45 35.88 18.45
C ASN A 63 -8.17 34.53 19.17
N LEU A 64 -8.63 34.38 20.43
CA LEU A 64 -8.51 33.11 21.16
C LEU A 64 -9.29 31.96 20.51
N ARG A 65 -10.47 32.23 19.95
CA ARG A 65 -11.27 31.22 19.20
C ARG A 65 -10.59 30.80 17.91
N GLU A 66 -9.99 31.73 17.17
CA GLU A 66 -9.22 31.44 15.97
C GLU A 66 -7.96 30.64 16.27
N ARG A 67 -7.23 30.97 17.33
CA ARG A 67 -6.07 30.19 17.77
C ARG A 67 -6.46 28.76 18.15
N ILE A 68 -7.59 28.56 18.84
CA ILE A 68 -8.13 27.21 19.10
C ILE A 68 -8.50 26.49 17.80
N LYS A 69 -9.10 27.18 16.81
CA LYS A 69 -9.46 26.63 15.49
C LYS A 69 -8.21 26.17 14.72
N PHE A 70 -7.14 26.96 14.74
CA PHE A 70 -5.83 26.61 14.18
C PHE A 70 -5.20 25.40 14.88
N LEU A 71 -5.12 25.40 16.21
CA LEU A 71 -4.53 24.30 16.97
C LEU A 71 -5.29 22.97 16.79
N ARG A 72 -6.63 23.01 16.67
CA ARG A 72 -7.42 21.82 16.35
C ARG A 72 -7.10 21.27 14.96
N ARG A 73 -6.92 22.12 13.95
CA ARG A 73 -6.50 21.70 12.59
C ARG A 73 -5.10 21.07 12.62
N ALA A 74 -4.14 21.71 13.29
CA ALA A 74 -2.79 21.16 13.45
C ALA A 74 -2.78 19.79 14.14
N GLU A 75 -3.54 19.63 15.23
CA GLU A 75 -3.69 18.34 15.93
C GLU A 75 -4.50 17.32 15.11
N CYS A 76 -5.38 17.74 14.21
CA CYS A 76 -6.01 16.84 13.25
C CYS A 76 -4.97 16.31 12.26
N HIS A 77 -4.32 17.19 11.50
CA HIS A 77 -3.29 16.81 10.53
C HIS A 77 -2.15 15.98 11.15
N ARG A 78 -1.79 16.21 12.42
CA ARG A 78 -0.83 15.38 13.16
C ARG A 78 -1.33 13.94 13.33
N ARG A 79 -2.60 13.74 13.72
CA ARG A 79 -3.22 12.42 13.85
C ARG A 79 -3.44 11.76 12.49
N ASP A 80 -3.87 12.52 11.49
CA ASP A 80 -4.09 12.03 10.13
C ASP A 80 -2.78 11.54 9.48
N ARG A 81 -1.70 12.32 9.55
CA ARG A 81 -0.37 11.88 9.12
C ARG A 81 0.08 10.63 9.88
N LYS A 82 -0.06 10.59 11.22
CA LYS A 82 0.31 9.40 12.00
C LYS A 82 -0.51 8.17 11.60
N ARG A 83 -1.80 8.34 11.29
CA ARG A 83 -2.68 7.26 10.82
C ARG A 83 -2.23 6.77 9.44
N GLN A 84 -2.00 7.67 8.48
CA GLN A 84 -1.49 7.35 7.13
C GLN A 84 -0.12 6.65 7.15
N THR A 85 0.81 7.09 8.01
CA THR A 85 2.09 6.40 8.19
C THR A 85 1.87 4.99 8.74
N LYS A 86 0.96 4.79 9.70
CA LYS A 86 0.62 3.46 10.21
C LYS A 86 -0.05 2.59 9.14
N GLU A 87 -1.05 3.11 8.43
CA GLU A 87 -1.75 2.42 7.34
C GLU A 87 -0.78 1.93 6.26
N ARG A 88 0.17 2.77 5.85
CA ARG A 88 1.24 2.40 4.91
C ARG A 88 2.16 1.30 5.47
N VAL A 89 2.61 1.43 6.72
CA VAL A 89 3.48 0.41 7.36
C VAL A 89 2.75 -0.92 7.54
N ASP A 90 1.49 -0.90 7.95
CA ASP A 90 0.66 -2.11 8.10
C ASP A 90 0.48 -2.82 6.73
N PHE A 91 0.15 -2.07 5.67
CA PHE A 91 0.03 -2.61 4.30
C PHE A 91 1.37 -3.15 3.76
N THR A 92 2.47 -2.41 3.90
CA THR A 92 3.80 -2.86 3.45
C THR A 92 4.29 -4.08 4.23
N LYS A 93 3.89 -4.23 5.51
CA LYS A 93 4.23 -5.40 6.33
C LYS A 93 3.44 -6.65 5.92
N ASN A 94 2.13 -6.52 5.69
CA ASN A 94 1.29 -7.63 5.25
C ASN A 94 0.08 -7.11 4.44
N PRO A 95 0.15 -7.08 3.09
CA PRO A 95 -0.91 -6.49 2.29
C PRO A 95 -2.21 -7.30 2.36
N PHE A 96 -2.14 -8.63 2.48
CA PHE A 96 -3.32 -9.50 2.53
C PHE A 96 -4.10 -9.34 3.85
N GLU A 97 -3.39 -9.28 4.98
CA GLU A 97 -4.00 -9.02 6.31
C GLU A 97 -4.50 -7.58 6.45
N TYR A 98 -3.84 -6.61 5.82
CA TYR A 98 -4.36 -5.25 5.73
C TYR A 98 -5.64 -5.20 4.89
N LEU A 99 -5.66 -5.85 3.72
CA LEU A 99 -6.84 -5.89 2.85
C LEU A 99 -8.01 -6.65 3.48
N SER A 100 -7.79 -7.76 4.18
CA SER A 100 -8.89 -8.44 4.91
C SER A 100 -9.44 -7.58 6.06
N LYS A 101 -8.60 -6.80 6.73
CA LYS A 101 -9.06 -5.82 7.74
C LYS A 101 -9.78 -4.61 7.15
N LEU A 102 -9.47 -4.25 5.90
CA LEU A 102 -10.06 -3.10 5.20
C LEU A 102 -11.39 -3.44 4.51
N LEU A 103 -11.45 -4.59 3.82
CA LEU A 103 -12.62 -5.08 3.10
C LEU A 103 -13.60 -5.85 4.00
N GLY A 104 -13.16 -6.21 5.21
CA GLY A 104 -13.87 -7.08 6.14
C GLY A 104 -13.48 -8.55 5.95
N ASP A 105 -13.79 -9.36 6.97
CA ASP A 105 -13.57 -10.81 6.89
C ASP A 105 -14.34 -11.42 5.71
N LYS A 106 -13.72 -12.43 5.08
CA LYS A 106 -14.29 -13.13 3.94
C LYS A 106 -15.64 -13.73 4.32
N ARG A 107 -16.74 -13.20 3.76
CA ARG A 107 -18.06 -13.84 3.85
C ARG A 107 -18.10 -15.06 2.95
N SER A 108 -17.56 -16.16 3.44
CA SER A 108 -17.78 -17.50 2.88
C SER A 108 -19.19 -17.97 3.28
N GLU A 109 -20.20 -17.39 2.64
CA GLU A 109 -21.55 -17.96 2.64
C GLU A 109 -21.62 -19.02 1.52
N GLU A 110 -22.24 -20.15 1.82
CA GLU A 110 -22.40 -21.25 0.86
C GLU A 110 -23.47 -20.88 -0.18
N LEU A 111 -23.15 -21.03 -1.47
CA LEU A 111 -24.05 -20.67 -2.56
C LEU A 111 -25.23 -21.65 -2.62
N LYS A 112 -26.42 -21.18 -2.24
CA LYS A 112 -27.65 -21.99 -2.17
C LYS A 112 -28.29 -22.28 -3.54
N ALA A 113 -27.78 -21.68 -4.62
CA ALA A 113 -28.26 -21.92 -5.98
C ALA A 113 -27.70 -23.25 -6.51
N THR A 114 -28.50 -24.00 -7.26
CA THR A 114 -27.99 -25.19 -7.97
C THR A 114 -27.10 -24.76 -9.14
N LYS A 115 -26.23 -25.68 -9.62
CA LYS A 115 -25.35 -25.41 -10.77
C LYS A 115 -26.15 -24.94 -12.00
N GLU A 116 -27.30 -25.56 -12.25
CA GLU A 116 -28.23 -25.23 -13.34
C GLU A 116 -28.71 -23.78 -13.27
N GLN A 117 -29.09 -23.28 -12.08
CA GLN A 117 -29.51 -21.89 -11.85
C GLN A 117 -28.38 -20.87 -12.05
N VAL A 118 -27.12 -21.28 -11.89
CA VAL A 118 -25.95 -20.43 -12.17
C VAL A 118 -25.67 -20.39 -13.67
N GLU A 119 -25.82 -21.53 -14.38
CA GLU A 119 -25.62 -21.63 -15.83
C GLU A 119 -26.74 -20.94 -16.63
N GLU A 120 -27.99 -20.95 -16.13
CA GLU A 120 -29.09 -20.13 -16.67
C GLU A 120 -28.77 -18.62 -16.65
N HIS A 121 -27.97 -18.17 -15.67
CA HIS A 121 -27.55 -16.78 -15.54
C HIS A 121 -26.23 -16.44 -16.26
N GLN A 122 -25.74 -17.31 -17.16
CA GLN A 122 -24.53 -17.08 -17.97
C GLN A 122 -24.77 -16.12 -19.17
N VAL A 123 -25.47 -15.01 -18.91
CA VAL A 123 -25.98 -13.98 -19.86
C VAL A 123 -24.86 -13.21 -20.61
N HIS A 124 -23.59 -13.50 -20.34
CA HIS A 124 -22.43 -12.79 -20.89
C HIS A 124 -21.53 -13.65 -21.80
N SER A 125 -22.04 -14.80 -22.28
CA SER A 125 -21.42 -15.48 -23.42
C SER A 125 -21.86 -14.80 -24.72
N ASP A 126 -20.92 -14.42 -25.57
CA ASP A 126 -21.21 -13.95 -26.93
C ASP A 126 -21.76 -15.14 -27.76
N PRO A 127 -22.97 -15.06 -28.35
CA PRO A 127 -23.49 -16.10 -29.23
C PRO A 127 -22.64 -16.35 -30.49
N ARG A 128 -21.81 -15.37 -30.89
CA ARG A 128 -20.92 -15.41 -32.06
C ARG A 128 -19.45 -15.67 -31.69
N ARG A 129 -19.18 -16.17 -30.48
CA ARG A 129 -17.82 -16.47 -29.99
C ARG A 129 -17.00 -17.37 -30.93
N GLU A 130 -17.66 -18.31 -31.62
CA GLU A 130 -17.01 -19.24 -32.56
C GLU A 130 -17.00 -18.73 -34.01
N ASP A 131 -17.67 -17.60 -34.31
CA ASP A 131 -17.62 -16.97 -35.62
C ASP A 131 -16.24 -16.30 -35.80
N SER A 132 -15.59 -16.54 -36.93
CA SER A 132 -14.32 -15.87 -37.25
C SER A 132 -14.58 -14.40 -37.59
N LEU A 133 -13.97 -13.49 -36.82
CA LEU A 133 -14.06 -12.06 -37.07
C LEU A 133 -13.48 -11.72 -38.45
N GLU A 134 -14.23 -10.94 -39.23
CA GLU A 134 -13.84 -10.48 -40.56
C GLU A 134 -12.63 -9.51 -40.49
N GLU A 135 -11.79 -9.49 -41.53
CA GLU A 135 -10.67 -8.56 -41.60
C GLU A 135 -11.19 -7.13 -41.80
N MET A 136 -11.18 -6.32 -40.74
CA MET A 136 -11.67 -4.94 -40.77
C MET A 136 -10.91 -4.09 -41.80
N GLU A 137 -11.55 -3.76 -42.92
CA GLU A 137 -10.96 -2.94 -43.99
C GLU A 137 -10.53 -1.53 -43.53
N GLU A 138 -11.15 -1.00 -42.47
CA GLU A 138 -10.80 0.28 -41.85
C GLU A 138 -9.47 0.24 -41.05
N LEU A 139 -8.89 -0.93 -40.81
CA LEU A 139 -7.56 -1.03 -40.22
C LEU A 139 -6.53 -0.49 -41.19
N ILE A 140 -6.04 0.72 -40.92
CA ILE A 140 -4.94 1.36 -41.66
C ILE A 140 -3.72 0.44 -41.61
N LYS A 141 -3.54 -0.37 -42.65
CA LYS A 141 -2.36 -1.22 -42.82
C LYS A 141 -1.15 -0.28 -42.89
N PRO A 142 -0.20 -0.35 -41.93
CA PRO A 142 0.89 0.60 -41.87
C PRO A 142 1.74 0.47 -43.14
N ALA A 143 2.16 1.60 -43.70
CA ALA A 143 3.10 1.61 -44.82
C ALA A 143 4.38 0.84 -44.44
N GLU A 144 4.95 0.13 -45.40
CA GLU A 144 6.17 -0.65 -45.18
C GLU A 144 7.30 0.22 -44.62
N PRO A 145 8.10 -0.29 -43.67
CA PRO A 145 9.10 0.52 -43.00
C PRO A 145 10.19 0.95 -43.99
N THR A 146 10.35 2.27 -44.14
CA THR A 146 11.32 2.90 -45.06
C THR A 146 12.78 2.51 -44.81
N ILE A 147 13.05 1.94 -43.62
CA ILE A 147 14.32 1.34 -43.25
C ILE A 147 14.02 -0.14 -42.90
N PRO A 148 14.53 -1.13 -43.65
CA PRO A 148 14.32 -2.53 -43.32
C PRO A 148 14.99 -2.85 -41.97
N PHE A 149 14.38 -3.76 -41.20
CA PHE A 149 14.98 -4.21 -39.95
C PHE A 149 16.22 -5.07 -40.24
N GLY A 150 17.38 -4.64 -39.75
CA GLY A 150 18.61 -5.42 -39.85
C GLY A 150 18.50 -6.70 -39.02
N ALA A 151 18.37 -7.84 -39.69
CA ALA A 151 18.27 -9.17 -39.07
C ALA A 151 19.62 -9.77 -38.66
N GLU A 152 20.72 -9.05 -38.89
CA GLU A 152 22.08 -9.44 -38.50
C GLU A 152 22.30 -9.33 -36.97
N GLU A 153 23.16 -10.18 -36.41
CA GLU A 153 23.49 -10.09 -34.98
C GLU A 153 24.31 -8.82 -34.67
N PRO A 154 23.95 -8.05 -33.62
CA PRO A 154 24.57 -6.76 -33.34
C PRO A 154 26.03 -6.88 -32.93
N SER A 155 26.90 -6.07 -33.54
CA SER A 155 28.33 -6.09 -33.29
C SER A 155 28.65 -5.70 -31.84
N TRP A 156 29.66 -6.36 -31.26
CA TRP A 156 30.13 -6.04 -29.90
C TRP A 156 30.62 -4.59 -29.75
N GLN A 157 30.96 -3.91 -30.85
CA GLN A 157 31.25 -2.47 -30.86
C GLN A 157 29.99 -1.61 -30.71
N GLU A 158 28.90 -1.98 -31.38
CA GLU A 158 27.60 -1.30 -31.33
C GLU A 158 26.96 -1.48 -29.96
N VAL A 159 26.97 -2.71 -29.41
CA VAL A 159 26.53 -3.00 -28.04
C VAL A 159 27.29 -2.12 -27.03
N LYS A 160 28.62 -1.98 -27.17
CA LYS A 160 29.43 -1.06 -26.36
C LYS A 160 29.05 0.41 -26.56
N HIS A 161 28.77 0.84 -27.78
CA HIS A 161 28.35 2.21 -28.08
C HIS A 161 27.00 2.53 -27.44
N VAL A 162 26.00 1.65 -27.61
CA VAL A 162 24.67 1.77 -27.02
C VAL A 162 24.75 1.80 -25.49
N LEU A 163 25.53 0.92 -24.85
CA LEU A 163 25.71 0.90 -23.40
C LEU A 163 26.38 2.19 -22.87
N LYS A 164 27.38 2.75 -23.58
CA LYS A 164 27.96 4.05 -23.24
C LYS A 164 26.94 5.18 -23.35
N LYS A 165 26.13 5.19 -24.42
CA LYS A 165 25.10 6.21 -24.71
C LYS A 165 23.92 6.15 -23.73
N ALA A 166 23.53 4.95 -23.31
CA ALA A 166 22.45 4.71 -22.33
C ALA A 166 22.85 5.15 -20.91
N ARG A 167 24.10 4.87 -20.48
CA ARG A 167 24.63 5.24 -19.15
C ARG A 167 24.50 6.73 -18.80
N GLY A 168 24.41 7.62 -19.79
CA GLY A 168 24.33 9.07 -19.58
C GLY A 168 22.93 9.70 -19.63
N LYS A 169 21.84 8.91 -19.79
CA LYS A 169 20.49 9.47 -20.03
C LYS A 169 19.41 9.15 -18.99
N SER A 170 19.62 8.19 -18.10
CA SER A 170 18.62 7.81 -17.10
C SER A 170 18.69 8.70 -15.86
N ALA A 171 17.56 9.28 -15.46
CA ALA A 171 17.40 9.74 -14.08
C ALA A 171 17.51 8.52 -13.13
N PRO A 172 18.11 8.66 -11.94
CA PRO A 172 18.11 7.58 -10.95
C PRO A 172 16.68 7.26 -10.51
N GLY A 173 16.42 6.01 -10.15
CA GLY A 173 15.11 5.62 -9.61
C GLY A 173 14.82 6.31 -8.26
N PRO A 174 13.58 6.19 -7.72
CA PRO A 174 13.19 6.86 -6.46
C PRO A 174 14.08 6.59 -5.25
N ASN A 175 14.90 5.54 -5.29
CA ASN A 175 15.87 5.16 -4.25
C ASN A 175 17.28 5.75 -4.47
N GLY A 176 17.48 6.64 -5.45
CA GLY A 176 18.78 7.23 -5.81
C GLY A 176 19.73 6.31 -6.61
N ILE A 177 19.37 5.04 -6.79
CA ILE A 177 20.19 4.04 -7.49
C ILE A 177 19.96 4.14 -9.02
N PRO A 178 21.02 4.21 -9.84
CA PRO A 178 20.90 4.13 -11.29
C PRO A 178 20.66 2.68 -11.76
N TYR A 179 19.80 2.49 -12.76
CA TYR A 179 19.52 1.17 -13.33
C TYR A 179 20.77 0.60 -14.01
N SER A 180 21.31 -0.50 -13.48
CA SER A 180 22.48 -1.18 -14.04
C SER A 180 22.06 -2.14 -15.17
N VAL A 181 22.42 -1.80 -16.41
CA VAL A 181 22.24 -2.72 -17.54
C VAL A 181 23.32 -3.80 -17.48
N GLN A 182 22.90 -5.05 -17.21
CA GLN A 182 23.79 -6.21 -17.14
C GLN A 182 23.61 -7.06 -18.40
N VAL A 183 24.71 -7.40 -19.07
CA VAL A 183 24.71 -8.28 -20.24
C VAL A 183 25.17 -9.67 -19.81
N LEU A 184 24.24 -10.60 -19.72
CA LEU A 184 24.53 -12.01 -19.47
C LEU A 184 25.21 -12.63 -20.70
N ARG A 185 26.51 -12.93 -20.57
CA ARG A 185 27.18 -13.85 -21.50
C ARG A 185 26.73 -15.27 -21.17
N LYS A 186 26.10 -15.95 -22.14
CA LYS A 186 26.08 -17.42 -22.13
C LYS A 186 27.53 -17.90 -22.33
N ALA A 187 28.02 -18.77 -21.46
CA ALA A 187 29.30 -19.44 -21.70
C ALA A 187 29.14 -20.42 -22.86
N GLN A 188 30.12 -20.48 -23.76
CA GLN A 188 30.15 -21.51 -24.80
C GLN A 188 30.56 -22.84 -24.16
N THR A 189 29.88 -23.91 -24.55
CA THR A 189 30.20 -25.28 -24.13
C THR A 189 31.51 -25.72 -24.73
N THR A 190 32.49 -26.05 -23.89
CA THR A 190 33.73 -26.71 -24.34
C THR A 190 33.43 -28.13 -24.80
N THR A 191 33.86 -28.40 -26.02
CA THR A 191 33.84 -29.67 -26.74
C THR A 191 34.08 -30.92 -25.90
N LEU A 192 33.33 -31.99 -26.20
CA LEU A 192 33.77 -33.36 -25.94
C LEU A 192 34.95 -33.66 -26.86
N GLU A 193 36.10 -34.04 -26.30
CA GLU A 193 37.20 -34.62 -27.08
C GLU A 193 36.97 -36.14 -27.19
N ALA A 194 37.04 -36.65 -28.41
CA ALA A 194 37.01 -38.09 -28.67
C ALA A 194 38.45 -38.61 -28.77
N THR A 195 38.76 -39.67 -28.04
CA THR A 195 40.03 -40.40 -28.15
C THR A 195 39.73 -41.87 -28.45
N GLU A 196 39.84 -42.26 -29.72
CA GLU A 196 39.95 -43.66 -30.14
C GLU A 196 41.31 -44.21 -29.63
N GLY A 197 41.37 -45.41 -29.03
CA GLY A 197 42.50 -45.73 -28.12
C GLY A 197 42.94 -47.18 -27.83
N SER A 198 42.26 -48.21 -28.33
CA SER A 198 42.77 -49.62 -28.44
C SER A 198 43.06 -50.49 -27.18
N MET A 199 43.03 -51.82 -27.41
CA MET A 199 43.58 -52.98 -26.64
C MET A 199 42.84 -53.55 -25.39
N GLU A 200 42.39 -54.81 -25.55
CA GLU A 200 42.60 -56.05 -24.72
C GLU A 200 42.68 -55.96 -23.17
N GLU A 201 42.10 -56.87 -22.36
CA GLU A 201 41.21 -58.04 -22.58
C GLU A 201 40.08 -58.04 -21.48
N GLU A 202 39.44 -59.08 -20.91
CA GLU A 202 39.55 -60.56 -20.81
C GLU A 202 38.11 -61.15 -20.59
N LEU A 203 37.94 -62.48 -20.50
CA LEU A 203 36.70 -63.15 -20.08
C LEU A 203 36.93 -64.30 -19.06
N PRO A 204 36.25 -64.29 -17.89
CA PRO A 204 35.96 -65.48 -17.11
C PRO A 204 34.67 -66.19 -17.59
N ARG A 205 34.50 -67.45 -17.17
CA ARG A 205 33.41 -68.36 -17.60
C ARG A 205 32.33 -68.55 -16.55
#